data_AF-A0A4Z0BYH8-F1
#
_entry.id   AF-A0A4Z0BYH8-F1
#
_cell.length_a   1.000
_cell.length_b   1.000
_cell.length_c   1.000
_cell.angle_alpha   90.00
_cell.angle_beta   90.00
_cell.angle_gamma   90.00
#
_symmetry.space_group_name_H-M   'P 1'
#
loop_
_entity.id
_entity.type
_entity.pdbx_description
1 polymer ?
#
loop_
_entity_poly.entity_id
_entity_poly.type
_entity_poly.pdbx_seq_one_letter_code
_entity_poly.pdbx_strand_id
1 'polypeptide(L)'
;MTYLQLLRQSLDQGLPVGKALEFLRGSGASPAEAAQAVQLAIGVDAARAREIVAESRAWKGPRSGVLPAPAHREWYGAIGQHGRSGHGASSVLPHLVRQAQAQGAAVTPRETVPASR
;
A
#
# COMPACT_ATOMS: atom_id res chain seq x y z
N MET A 1 4.04 17.92 20.83
CA MET A 1 5.42 17.79 20.32
C MET A 1 5.53 18.66 19.08
N THR A 2 6.47 19.60 19.01
CA THR A 2 6.59 20.54 17.88
C THR A 2 7.41 19.93 16.74
N TYR A 3 7.23 20.42 15.51
CA TYR A 3 8.04 19.99 14.36
C TYR A 3 9.54 20.23 14.57
N LEU A 4 9.91 21.31 15.28
CA LEU A 4 11.29 21.56 15.68
C LEU A 4 11.83 20.47 16.61
N GLN A 5 11.04 20.03 17.60
CA GLN A 5 11.44 18.95 18.52
C GLN A 5 11.61 17.63 17.76
N LEU A 6 10.69 17.33 16.85
CA LEU A 6 10.76 16.12 16.01
C LEU A 6 12.00 16.12 15.11
N LEU A 7 12.31 17.27 14.51
CA LEU A 7 13.51 17.43 13.67
C LEU A 7 14.78 17.27 14.50
N ARG A 8 14.89 17.95 15.65
CA ARG A 8 16.06 17.85 16.54
C ARG A 8 16.28 16.42 17.01
N GLN A 9 15.23 15.76 17.49
CA GLN A 9 15.33 14.36 17.93
C GLN A 9 15.79 13.43 16.80
N SER A 10 15.34 13.67 15.57
CA SER A 10 15.78 12.89 14.41
C SER A 10 17.27 13.13 14.10
N LEU A 11 17.73 14.37 14.20
CA LEU A 11 19.13 14.73 14.00
C LEU A 11 20.02 14.18 15.13
N ASP A 12 19.56 14.19 16.37
CA ASP A 12 20.26 13.64 17.53
C ASP A 12 20.42 12.11 17.43
N GLN A 13 19.51 11.44 16.72
CA GLN A 13 19.63 10.02 16.36
C GLN A 13 20.62 9.76 15.21
N GLY A 14 21.28 10.80 14.69
CA GLY A 14 22.23 10.71 13.58
C GLY A 14 21.58 10.55 12.21
N LEU A 15 20.28 10.83 12.07
CA LEU A 15 19.63 10.77 10.76
C LEU A 15 20.07 11.94 9.87
N PRO A 16 20.31 11.71 8.57
CA PRO A 16 20.58 12.80 7.65
C PRO A 16 19.35 13.70 7.51
N VAL A 17 19.57 15.01 7.33
CA VAL A 17 18.52 16.04 7.22
C VAL A 17 17.44 15.63 6.21
N GLY A 18 17.82 15.07 5.07
CA GLY A 18 16.88 14.60 4.06
C GLY A 18 15.88 13.56 4.58
N LYS A 19 16.32 12.59 5.39
CA LYS A 19 15.42 11.59 6.02
C LYS A 19 14.59 12.21 7.14
N ALA A 20 15.17 13.10 7.94
CA ALA A 20 14.44 13.79 9.00
C ALA A 20 13.27 14.64 8.43
N LEU A 21 13.47 15.23 7.25
CA LEU A 21 12.44 15.93 6.49
C LEU A 21 11.32 15.02 5.98
N GLU A 22 11.60 13.76 5.64
CA GLU A 22 10.57 12.77 5.28
C GLU A 22 9.65 12.47 6.47
N PHE A 23 10.21 12.37 7.69
CA PHE A 23 9.41 12.20 8.92
C PHE A 23 8.53 13.42 9.21
N LEU A 24 9.05 14.63 9.02
CA LEU A 24 8.27 15.86 9.14
C LEU A 24 7.07 15.86 8.18
N ARG A 25 7.28 15.51 6.90
CA ARG A 25 6.19 15.37 5.93
C ARG A 25 5.21 14.27 6.33
N GLY A 26 5.70 13.15 6.86
CA GLY A 26 4.89 12.05 7.38
C GLY A 26 3.98 12.49 8.54
N SER A 27 4.49 13.37 9.41
CA SER A 27 3.75 13.95 10.53
C SER A 27 2.75 15.05 10.15
N GLY A 28 2.70 15.42 8.87
CA GLY A 28 1.74 16.42 8.35
C GLY A 28 2.28 17.84 8.24
N ALA A 29 3.59 18.07 8.43
CA ALA A 29 4.17 19.39 8.28
C ALA A 29 4.03 19.93 6.84
N SER A 30 3.66 21.20 6.73
CA SER A 30 3.71 21.94 5.48
C SER A 30 5.16 22.31 5.09
N PRO A 31 5.43 22.64 3.82
CA PRO A 31 6.76 23.09 3.41
C PRO A 31 7.27 24.31 4.19
N ALA A 32 6.38 25.25 4.54
CA ALA A 32 6.73 26.45 5.29
C ALA A 32 7.12 26.12 6.74
N GLU A 33 6.35 25.26 7.41
CA GLU A 33 6.65 24.80 8.78
C GLU A 33 7.95 23.99 8.83
N ALA A 34 8.19 23.14 7.82
CA ALA A 34 9.42 22.40 7.68
C ALA A 34 10.63 23.34 7.49
N ALA A 35 10.51 24.38 6.66
CA ALA A 35 11.57 25.36 6.46
C ALA A 35 11.86 26.15 7.73
N GLN A 36 10.83 26.55 8.48
CA GLN A 36 11.00 27.21 9.78
C GLN A 36 11.70 26.29 10.79
N ALA A 37 11.33 25.01 10.84
CA ALA A 37 11.99 24.03 11.70
C ALA A 37 13.46 23.83 11.32
N VAL A 38 13.79 23.76 10.02
CA VAL A 38 15.17 23.66 9.51
C VAL A 38 15.98 24.90 9.88
N GLN A 39 15.42 26.08 9.69
CA GLN A 39 16.06 27.35 10.04
C GLN A 39 16.47 27.36 11.53
N LEU A 40 15.55 26.96 12.42
CA LEU A 40 15.76 26.95 13.87
C LEU A 40 16.62 25.79 14.39
N ALA A 41 16.70 24.68 13.65
CA ALA A 41 17.49 23.51 14.04
C ALA A 41 18.94 23.59 13.57
N ILE A 42 19.18 24.10 12.36
CA ILE A 42 20.51 24.13 11.72
C ILE A 42 21.13 25.53 11.80
N GLY A 43 20.35 26.57 12.09
CA GLY A 43 20.86 27.95 12.17
C GLY A 43 21.19 28.56 10.80
N VAL A 44 20.57 28.07 9.73
CA VAL A 44 20.72 28.61 8.37
C VAL A 44 19.76 29.78 8.14
N ASP A 45 20.02 30.58 7.11
CA ASP A 45 19.10 31.63 6.72
C ASP A 45 17.76 31.07 6.18
N ALA A 46 16.73 31.92 6.15
CA ALA A 46 15.38 31.51 5.74
C ALA A 46 15.26 31.18 4.24
N ALA A 47 16.13 31.70 3.37
CA ALA A 47 16.12 31.40 1.94
C ALA A 47 16.71 30.00 1.71
N ARG A 48 17.85 29.72 2.34
CA ARG A 48 18.56 28.46 2.34
C ARG A 48 17.75 27.33 2.97
N ALA A 49 17.04 27.62 4.07
CA ALA A 49 16.11 26.64 4.66
C ALA A 49 15.01 26.23 3.68
N ARG A 50 14.45 27.19 2.93
CA ARG A 50 13.45 26.93 1.88
C ARG A 50 14.04 26.13 0.72
N GLU A 51 15.26 26.45 0.30
CA GLU A 51 15.98 25.67 -0.72
C GLU A 51 16.19 24.22 -0.28
N ILE A 52 16.66 23.99 0.94
CA ILE A 52 16.88 22.62 1.46
C ILE A 52 15.57 21.81 1.45
N VAL A 53 14.46 22.41 1.88
CA VAL A 53 13.14 21.75 1.87
C VAL A 53 12.66 21.50 0.45
N ALA A 54 12.82 22.48 -0.45
CA ALA A 54 12.44 22.38 -1.85
C ALA A 54 13.31 21.36 -2.60
N GLU A 55 14.57 21.20 -2.24
CA GLU A 55 15.50 20.23 -2.82
C GLU A 55 15.33 18.83 -2.28
N SER A 56 14.72 18.69 -1.10
CA SER A 56 14.51 17.42 -0.45
C SER A 56 13.56 16.52 -1.26
N ARG A 57 13.92 15.23 -1.33
CA ARG A 57 13.03 14.17 -1.84
C ARG A 57 11.69 14.17 -1.11
N ALA A 58 11.68 14.62 0.15
CA ALA A 58 10.46 14.79 0.92
C ALA A 58 9.43 15.63 0.18
N TRP A 59 9.74 16.67 -0.58
CA TRP A 59 8.72 17.44 -1.33
C TRP A 59 8.87 17.39 -2.85
N LYS A 60 10.04 17.01 -3.39
CA LYS A 60 10.20 16.77 -4.85
C LYS A 60 9.55 15.48 -5.34
N GLY A 61 9.41 14.47 -4.50
CA GLY A 61 9.02 13.13 -4.91
C GLY A 61 7.60 12.73 -4.51
N PRO A 62 7.03 11.69 -5.18
CA PRO A 62 5.84 11.01 -4.70
C PRO A 62 6.07 10.56 -3.25
N ARG A 63 5.02 10.60 -2.42
CA ARG A 63 5.12 10.24 -0.99
C ARG A 63 5.77 8.86 -0.87
N SER A 64 6.93 8.80 -0.23
CA SER A 64 7.60 7.54 0.12
C SER A 64 6.60 6.65 0.86
N GLY A 65 6.24 5.51 0.28
CA GLY A 65 5.22 4.59 0.81
C GLY A 65 3.88 4.57 0.06
N VAL A 66 3.61 5.56 -0.80
CA VAL A 66 2.54 5.46 -1.79
C VAL A 66 3.15 4.80 -3.02
N LEU A 67 3.17 3.46 -3.01
CA LEU A 67 3.22 2.74 -4.28
C LEU A 67 2.08 3.30 -5.13
N PRO A 68 2.33 3.77 -6.36
CA PRO A 68 1.23 4.09 -7.26
C PRO A 68 0.34 2.84 -7.26
N ALA A 69 -0.95 3.02 -6.97
CA ALA A 69 -1.90 1.92 -7.01
C ALA A 69 -1.64 1.19 -8.34
N PRO A 70 -1.32 -0.13 -8.32
CA PRO A 70 -1.09 -0.84 -9.56
C PRO A 70 -2.30 -0.56 -10.44
N ALA A 71 -2.04 -0.06 -11.66
CA ALA A 71 -3.07 0.29 -12.63
C ALA A 71 -4.18 -0.76 -12.56
N HIS A 72 -5.43 -0.29 -12.36
CA HIS A 72 -6.63 -1.10 -12.18
C HIS A 72 -6.54 -2.38 -13.04
N ARG A 73 -6.02 -3.47 -12.47
CA ARG A 73 -6.11 -4.77 -13.10
C ARG A 73 -7.57 -5.12 -12.94
N GLU A 74 -8.26 -5.22 -14.07
CA GLU A 74 -9.65 -5.63 -14.17
C GLU A 74 -9.86 -6.85 -13.27
N TRP A 75 -10.53 -6.65 -12.13
CA TRP A 75 -10.83 -7.68 -11.14
C TRP A 75 -11.95 -8.64 -11.61
N TYR A 76 -12.14 -8.80 -12.92
CA TYR A 76 -13.12 -9.71 -13.51
C TYR A 76 -12.57 -11.13 -13.72
N GLY A 77 -11.79 -11.64 -12.76
CA GLY A 77 -11.24 -12.99 -12.84
C GLY A 77 -10.95 -13.71 -11.53
N ALA A 78 -11.15 -13.07 -10.37
CA ALA A 78 -10.78 -13.64 -9.07
C ALA A 78 -11.96 -13.69 -8.09
N ILE A 79 -13.13 -14.14 -8.54
CA ILE A 79 -14.09 -14.71 -7.60
C ILE A 79 -13.50 -16.04 -7.13
N GLY A 80 -12.99 -16.08 -5.89
CA GLY A 80 -12.69 -17.33 -5.19
C GLY A 80 -11.25 -17.61 -4.76
N GLN A 81 -10.31 -16.65 -4.87
CA GLN A 81 -8.92 -16.91 -4.46
C GLN A 81 -8.57 -16.26 -3.10
N HIS A 82 -8.66 -17.11 -2.08
CA HIS A 82 -7.85 -17.15 -0.85
C HIS A 82 -8.22 -16.24 0.35
N GLY A 83 -8.84 -16.90 1.33
CA GLY A 83 -8.74 -16.53 2.74
C GLY A 83 -7.31 -16.69 3.26
N ARG A 84 -6.99 -15.84 4.23
CA ARG A 84 -5.68 -15.63 4.83
C ARG A 84 -5.20 -16.85 5.66
N SER A 85 -4.23 -17.59 5.16
CA SER A 85 -3.18 -18.23 5.97
C SER A 85 -2.19 -18.96 5.06
N GLY A 86 -0.92 -18.59 5.16
CA GLY A 86 0.14 -19.14 4.32
C GLY A 86 0.58 -20.52 4.78
N HIS A 87 -0.13 -21.57 4.38
CA HIS A 87 0.33 -22.97 4.18
C HIS A 87 -0.89 -23.84 3.81
N GLY A 88 -1.00 -24.36 2.58
CA GLY A 88 -1.79 -25.59 2.32
C GLY A 88 -2.88 -25.61 1.23
N ALA A 89 -2.96 -24.69 0.28
CA ALA A 89 -3.95 -24.82 -0.81
C ALA A 89 -3.60 -25.85 -1.90
N SER A 90 -2.33 -26.29 -1.97
CA SER A 90 -1.85 -27.25 -2.97
C SER A 90 -2.10 -28.71 -2.61
N SER A 91 -2.54 -29.04 -1.39
CA SER A 91 -2.65 -30.43 -0.93
C SER A 91 -4.06 -31.03 -1.00
N VAL A 92 -5.12 -30.26 -1.25
CA VAL A 92 -6.51 -30.78 -1.16
C VAL A 92 -7.17 -31.04 -2.53
N LEU A 93 -6.61 -30.48 -3.62
CA LEU A 93 -7.17 -30.62 -4.97
C LEU A 93 -7.23 -32.06 -5.53
N PRO A 94 -6.31 -32.99 -5.22
CA PRO A 94 -6.38 -34.35 -5.76
C PRO A 94 -7.57 -35.17 -5.23
N HIS A 95 -8.13 -34.80 -4.07
CA HIS A 95 -9.17 -35.59 -3.40
C HIS A 95 -10.59 -35.24 -3.85
N LEU A 96 -10.82 -34.00 -4.30
CA LEU A 96 -12.15 -33.53 -4.72
C LEU A 96 -12.50 -33.96 -6.16
N VAL A 97 -11.52 -34.04 -7.06
CA VAL A 97 -11.73 -34.49 -8.45
C VAL A 97 -12.22 -35.94 -8.51
N ARG A 98 -11.79 -36.78 -7.56
CA ARG A 98 -12.16 -38.20 -7.53
C ARG A 98 -13.61 -38.42 -7.07
N GLN A 99 -14.18 -37.53 -6.24
CA GLN A 99 -15.59 -37.60 -5.84
C GLN A 99 -16.55 -37.07 -6.91
N ALA A 100 -16.15 -36.05 -7.67
CA ALA A 100 -16.99 -35.50 -8.73
C ALA A 100 -17.20 -36.47 -9.91
N GLN A 101 -16.19 -37.30 -10.24
CA GLN A 101 -16.34 -38.33 -11.28
C GLN A 101 -17.20 -39.53 -10.84
N ALA A 102 -17.33 -39.80 -9.53
CA ALA A 102 -18.15 -40.90 -9.04
C ALA A 102 -19.66 -40.58 -9.04
N GLN A 103 -20.05 -39.30 -9.11
CA GLN A 103 -21.45 -38.86 -9.00
C GLN A 103 -22.10 -38.49 -10.35
N GLY A 104 -21.33 -38.40 -11.44
CA GLY A 104 -21.81 -37.97 -12.77
C GLY A 104 -22.33 -39.07 -13.70
N ALA A 105 -22.39 -40.33 -13.28
CA ALA A 105 -22.67 -41.47 -14.19
C ALA A 105 -24.13 -41.98 -14.17
N ALA A 106 -25.10 -41.24 -13.61
CA ALA A 106 -26.48 -41.73 -13.55
C ALA A 106 -27.53 -40.62 -13.74
N VAL A 107 -27.65 -40.05 -14.95
CA VAL A 107 -28.90 -39.42 -15.36
C VAL A 107 -29.19 -39.77 -16.82
N THR A 108 -29.99 -40.81 -17.01
CA THR A 108 -30.68 -41.19 -18.24
C THR A 108 -31.64 -40.08 -18.72
N PRO A 109 -31.86 -39.90 -20.03
CA PRO A 109 -32.74 -38.87 -20.56
C PRO A 109 -34.20 -39.32 -20.47
N ARG A 110 -35.12 -38.41 -20.15
CA ARG A 110 -36.54 -38.61 -20.46
C ARG A 110 -37.12 -37.41 -21.21
N GLU A 111 -37.61 -37.78 -22.38
CA GLU A 111 -38.36 -37.07 -23.39
C GLU A 111 -39.68 -36.43 -22.91
N THR A 112 -40.08 -35.41 -23.70
CA THR A 112 -41.44 -35.06 -24.17
C THR A 112 -42.44 -34.36 -23.23
N VAL A 113 -42.56 -33.04 -23.49
CA VAL A 113 -43.75 -32.16 -23.65
C VAL A 113 -44.96 -32.92 -24.26
N PRO A 114 -46.26 -32.69 -23.89
CA PRO A 114 -47.06 -31.48 -24.22
C PRO A 114 -48.08 -31.02 -23.15
N ALA A 115 -48.26 -29.70 -22.94
CA ALA A 115 -49.18 -28.74 -23.57
C ALA A 115 -50.60 -28.69 -22.96
N SER A 116 -50.94 -27.50 -22.41
CA SER A 116 -52.24 -26.78 -22.32
C SER A 116 -53.52 -27.59 -22.04
N ARG A 117 -54.34 -27.28 -21.03
CA ARG A 117 -55.11 -26.04 -20.79
C ARG A 117 -55.61 -26.02 -19.34
#